data_AF-X0R967-F1
#
_entry.id   AF-X0R967-F1
#
_cell.length_a   1.000
_cell.length_b   1.000
_cell.length_c   1.000
_cell.angle_alpha   90.00
_cell.angle_beta   90.00
_cell.angle_gamma   90.00
#
_symmetry.space_group_name_H-M   'P 1'
#
loop_
_entity.id
_entity.type
_entity.pdbx_description
1 polymer ?
#
loop_
_entity_poly.entity_id
_entity_poly.type
_entity_poly.pdbx_seq_one_letter_code
_entity_poly.pdbx_strand_id
1 'polypeptide(L)'
;MQRPPGDRIKNDARDARHLARLLHLGQIVEVSVPSVEQEAARDLVRAREDCRGDLMTARHRVSKLLLRQGIVWTKVHGTWLRNQHFDAPGLQLAYETAYDTMLAAVDRRDRLDVAIAAMATSSDYTPVVTRNGCLRGVSTLTAFGLAVEIGDWQRLTGRSIGAYLGLVPTEHSSGATRSQGRSPRPATATPAGC
;
A
#
# COMPACT_ATOMS: atom_id res chain seq x y z
N MET A 1 11.57 -15.56 -20.91
CA MET A 1 10.67 -16.72 -21.08
C MET A 1 10.38 -16.87 -22.58
N GLN A 2 11.06 -17.77 -23.29
CA GLN A 2 10.84 -17.95 -24.74
C GLN A 2 9.83 -19.08 -24.97
N ARG A 3 8.61 -18.74 -25.40
CA ARG A 3 7.70 -19.69 -26.04
C ARG A 3 8.16 -19.89 -27.49
N PRO A 4 8.25 -21.13 -28.00
CA PRO A 4 8.65 -21.37 -29.37
C PRO A 4 7.68 -20.69 -30.35
N PRO A 5 8.17 -20.14 -31.48
CA PRO A 5 7.35 -19.46 -32.46
C PRO A 5 6.44 -20.48 -33.15
N GLY A 6 5.17 -20.51 -32.74
CA GLY A 6 4.16 -21.47 -33.22
C GLY A 6 3.06 -21.75 -32.19
N ASP A 7 3.33 -21.56 -30.89
CA ASP A 7 2.36 -21.83 -29.82
C ASP A 7 1.59 -20.56 -29.42
N ARG A 8 0.87 -20.00 -30.42
CA ARG A 8 0.12 -18.73 -30.30
C ARG A 8 -1.36 -18.93 -29.95
N ILE A 9 -1.79 -20.18 -29.77
CA ILE A 9 -3.17 -20.51 -29.38
C ILE A 9 -3.21 -20.61 -27.85
N LYS A 10 -3.58 -19.50 -27.22
CA LYS A 10 -3.90 -19.48 -25.79
C LYS A 10 -5.25 -20.19 -25.60
N ASN A 11 -5.24 -21.37 -24.99
CA ASN A 11 -6.44 -22.01 -24.50
C ASN A 11 -6.19 -22.60 -23.11
N ASP A 12 -7.21 -22.56 -22.25
CA ASP A 12 -7.07 -22.92 -20.84
C ASP A 12 -6.62 -24.39 -20.67
N ALA A 13 -7.01 -25.27 -21.59
CA ALA A 13 -6.63 -26.67 -21.57
C ALA A 13 -5.13 -26.92 -21.87
N ARG A 14 -4.49 -26.08 -22.71
CA ARG A 14 -3.05 -26.13 -22.98
C ARG A 14 -2.28 -25.46 -21.86
N ASP A 15 -2.76 -24.32 -21.38
CA ASP A 15 -2.15 -23.63 -20.23
C ASP A 15 -2.19 -24.53 -18.98
N ALA A 16 -3.29 -25.21 -18.70
CA ALA A 16 -3.40 -26.19 -17.60
C ALA A 16 -2.46 -27.40 -17.77
N ARG A 17 -2.37 -27.99 -18.98
CA ARG A 17 -1.41 -29.07 -19.25
C ARG A 17 0.04 -28.61 -19.12
N HIS A 18 0.34 -27.39 -19.53
CA HIS A 18 1.66 -26.80 -19.39
C HIS A 18 2.02 -26.58 -17.92
N LEU A 19 1.10 -26.03 -17.13
CA LEU A 19 1.26 -25.90 -15.67
C LEU A 19 1.42 -27.28 -15.00
N ALA A 20 0.63 -28.28 -15.37
CA ALA A 20 0.77 -29.63 -14.85
C ALA A 20 2.14 -30.25 -15.17
N ARG A 21 2.68 -30.00 -16.37
CA ARG A 21 4.04 -30.43 -16.75
C ARG A 21 5.11 -29.69 -15.94
N LEU A 22 4.97 -28.38 -15.75
CA LEU A 22 5.90 -27.61 -14.92
C LEU A 22 5.84 -28.08 -13.46
N LEU A 23 4.66 -28.39 -12.92
CA LEU A 23 4.49 -28.94 -11.58
C LEU A 23 5.19 -30.30 -11.45
N HIS A 24 4.97 -31.19 -12.41
CA HIS A 24 5.59 -32.52 -12.44
C HIS A 24 7.13 -32.45 -12.51
N LEU A 25 7.68 -31.45 -13.22
CA LEU A 25 9.11 -31.22 -13.31
C LEU A 25 9.70 -30.45 -12.10
N GLY A 26 8.89 -30.12 -11.09
CA GLY A 26 9.31 -29.30 -9.95
C GLY A 26 9.69 -27.87 -10.34
N GLN A 27 9.22 -27.38 -11.49
CA GLN A 27 9.52 -26.06 -12.04
C GLN A 27 8.45 -25.01 -11.69
N ILE A 28 7.48 -25.36 -10.84
CA ILE A 28 6.54 -24.42 -10.23
C ILE A 28 6.93 -24.21 -8.77
N VAL A 29 7.02 -22.95 -8.38
CA VAL A 29 7.08 -22.57 -6.96
C VAL A 29 5.65 -22.47 -6.46
N GLU A 30 5.31 -23.25 -5.44
CA GLU A 30 3.99 -23.19 -4.80
C GLU A 30 3.76 -21.79 -4.21
N VAL A 31 2.58 -21.23 -4.49
CA VAL A 31 2.14 -19.96 -3.90
C VAL A 31 1.29 -20.30 -2.69
N SER A 32 1.63 -19.76 -1.52
CA SER A 32 0.76 -19.92 -0.35
C SER A 32 -0.46 -19.01 -0.51
N VAL A 33 -1.64 -19.61 -0.39
CA VAL A 33 -2.93 -18.93 -0.44
C VAL A 33 -3.23 -18.40 0.96
N PRO A 34 -3.52 -17.11 1.13
CA PRO A 34 -3.93 -16.55 2.42
C PRO A 34 -5.23 -17.17 2.91
N SER A 35 -5.39 -17.28 4.24
CA SER A 35 -6.69 -17.62 4.82
C SER A 35 -7.68 -16.46 4.68
N VAL A 36 -8.97 -16.73 4.92
CA VAL A 36 -10.02 -15.70 4.88
C VAL A 36 -9.74 -14.59 5.89
N GLU A 37 -9.27 -14.95 7.08
CA GLU A 37 -8.92 -14.01 8.15
C GLU A 37 -7.72 -13.15 7.76
N GLN A 38 -6.73 -13.74 7.10
CA GLN A 38 -5.56 -13.01 6.61
C GLN A 38 -5.92 -12.01 5.52
N GLU A 39 -6.78 -12.41 4.58
CA GLU A 39 -7.22 -11.50 3.52
C GLU A 39 -8.12 -10.38 4.07
N ALA A 40 -9.00 -10.67 5.04
CA ALA A 40 -9.79 -9.66 5.73
C ALA A 40 -8.90 -8.63 6.47
N ALA A 41 -7.82 -9.07 7.11
CA ALA A 41 -6.86 -8.18 7.77
C ALA A 41 -6.10 -7.29 6.75
N ARG A 42 -5.78 -7.83 5.56
CA ARG A 42 -5.19 -7.06 4.45
C ARG A 42 -6.17 -6.03 3.90
N ASP A 43 -7.42 -6.41 3.69
CA ASP A 43 -8.44 -5.49 3.19
C ASP A 43 -8.67 -4.30 4.13
N LEU A 44 -8.56 -4.51 5.45
CA LEU A 44 -8.59 -3.42 6.41
C LEU A 44 -7.43 -2.41 6.19
N VAL A 45 -6.21 -2.90 5.95
CA VAL A 45 -5.04 -2.04 5.67
C VAL A 45 -5.18 -1.34 4.32
N ARG A 46 -5.66 -2.04 3.29
CA ARG A 46 -5.91 -1.46 1.96
C ARG A 46 -6.98 -0.38 2.01
N ALA A 47 -8.08 -0.63 2.70
CA ALA A 47 -9.12 0.39 2.92
C ALA A 47 -8.56 1.64 3.60
N ARG A 48 -7.61 1.48 4.53
CA ARG A 48 -6.93 2.60 5.18
C ARG A 48 -5.98 3.36 4.25
N GLU A 49 -5.35 2.67 3.32
CA GLU A 49 -4.52 3.26 2.28
C GLU A 49 -5.36 4.03 1.25
N ASP A 50 -6.47 3.46 0.78
CA ASP A 50 -7.42 4.13 -0.11
C ASP A 50 -7.95 5.42 0.55
N CYS A 51 -8.34 5.33 1.82
CA CYS A 51 -8.79 6.48 2.61
C CYS A 51 -7.72 7.58 2.73
N ARG A 52 -6.41 7.23 2.70
CA ARG A 52 -5.33 8.20 2.68
C ARG A 52 -5.35 9.01 1.37
N GLY A 53 -5.53 8.33 0.25
CA GLY A 53 -5.66 8.95 -1.08
C GLY A 53 -6.87 9.86 -1.18
N ASP A 54 -8.02 9.40 -0.68
CA ASP A 54 -9.26 10.17 -0.61
C ASP A 54 -9.09 11.44 0.23
N LEU A 55 -8.50 11.32 1.42
CA LEU A 55 -8.28 12.45 2.32
C LEU A 55 -7.33 13.49 1.70
N MET A 56 -6.25 13.06 1.05
CA MET A 56 -5.36 13.98 0.34
C MET A 56 -6.09 14.70 -0.79
N THR A 57 -6.89 13.97 -1.57
CA THR A 57 -7.70 14.54 -2.64
C THR A 57 -8.70 15.57 -2.09
N ALA A 58 -9.41 15.27 -1.01
CA ALA A 58 -10.35 16.18 -0.37
C ALA A 58 -9.65 17.45 0.15
N ARG A 59 -8.51 17.29 0.83
CA ARG A 59 -7.69 18.42 1.29
C ARG A 59 -7.26 19.31 0.14
N HIS A 60 -6.80 18.73 -0.97
CA HIS A 60 -6.42 19.51 -2.15
C HIS A 60 -7.59 20.28 -2.75
N ARG A 61 -8.82 19.73 -2.75
CA ARG A 61 -10.01 20.46 -3.23
C ARG A 61 -10.27 21.70 -2.38
N VAL A 62 -10.23 21.56 -1.05
CA VAL A 62 -10.37 22.69 -0.11
C VAL A 62 -9.26 23.71 -0.32
N SER A 63 -7.99 23.29 -0.30
CA SER A 63 -6.84 24.18 -0.52
C SER A 63 -6.96 24.95 -1.83
N LYS A 64 -7.29 24.27 -2.94
CA LYS A 64 -7.41 24.92 -4.25
C LYS A 64 -8.57 25.89 -4.32
N LEU A 65 -9.68 25.62 -3.62
CA LEU A 65 -10.80 26.56 -3.54
C LEU A 65 -10.40 27.82 -2.79
N LEU A 66 -9.80 27.67 -1.62
CA LEU A 66 -9.29 28.80 -0.82
C LEU A 66 -8.26 29.63 -1.60
N LEU A 67 -7.35 28.96 -2.33
CA LEU A 67 -6.35 29.64 -3.16
C LEU A 67 -6.98 30.51 -4.27
N ARG A 68 -8.10 30.09 -4.87
CA ARG A 68 -8.83 30.93 -5.84
C ARG A 68 -9.41 32.20 -5.22
N GLN A 69 -9.58 32.22 -3.90
CA GLN A 69 -10.02 33.38 -3.13
C GLN A 69 -8.84 34.16 -2.50
N GLY A 70 -7.60 33.84 -2.88
CA GLY A 70 -6.39 34.46 -2.31
C GLY A 70 -6.04 33.99 -0.90
N ILE A 71 -6.73 32.95 -0.38
CA ILE A 71 -6.54 32.45 0.97
C ILE A 71 -5.58 31.25 0.95
N VAL A 72 -4.48 31.34 1.69
CA VAL A 72 -3.50 30.24 1.82
C VAL A 72 -3.76 29.48 3.10
N TRP A 73 -4.20 28.22 2.96
CA TRP A 73 -4.30 27.31 4.09
C TRP A 73 -2.91 26.82 4.50
N THR A 74 -2.32 27.45 5.52
CA THR A 74 -1.15 26.92 6.22
C THR A 74 -1.60 25.97 7.33
N LYS A 75 -0.69 25.15 7.88
CA LYS A 75 -0.93 23.96 8.75
C LYS A 75 -1.87 24.14 9.98
N VAL A 76 -2.53 25.27 10.20
CA VAL A 76 -3.20 25.62 11.46
C VAL A 76 -4.72 25.44 11.40
N HIS A 77 -5.17 24.52 12.28
CA HIS A 77 -6.49 24.31 12.91
C HIS A 77 -7.75 24.08 12.06
N GLY A 78 -8.41 22.94 12.32
CA GLY A 78 -9.74 22.62 11.81
C GLY A 78 -10.82 23.64 12.22
N THR A 79 -10.63 24.33 13.34
CA THR A 79 -11.47 25.47 13.78
C THR A 79 -11.38 26.66 12.82
N TRP A 80 -10.20 26.95 12.28
CA TRP A 80 -10.03 28.05 11.32
C TRP A 80 -10.76 27.76 10.00
N LEU A 81 -10.66 26.52 9.51
CA LEU A 81 -11.43 26.08 8.35
C LEU A 81 -12.93 26.17 8.62
N ARG A 82 -13.40 25.67 9.76
CA ARG A 82 -14.82 25.71 10.13
C ARG A 82 -15.40 27.13 10.07
N ASN A 83 -14.60 28.14 10.40
CA ASN A 83 -15.04 29.53 10.47
C ASN A 83 -14.91 30.30 9.14
N GLN A 84 -14.51 29.65 8.04
CA GLN A 84 -14.48 30.32 6.74
C GLN A 84 -15.91 30.61 6.24
N HIS A 85 -16.09 31.83 5.75
CA HIS A 85 -17.36 32.29 5.20
C HIS A 85 -17.12 33.10 3.93
N PHE A 86 -18.02 32.94 2.97
CA PHE A 86 -18.04 33.64 1.70
C PHE A 86 -19.44 34.22 1.46
N ASP A 87 -19.51 35.52 1.15
CA ASP A 87 -20.79 36.21 0.92
C ASP A 87 -21.54 35.68 -0.31
N ALA A 88 -20.80 35.18 -1.30
CA ALA A 88 -21.38 34.61 -2.51
C ALA A 88 -21.95 33.20 -2.23
N PRO A 89 -23.29 32.97 -2.35
CA PRO A 89 -23.90 31.73 -1.91
C PRO A 89 -23.38 30.47 -2.62
N GLY A 90 -23.11 30.56 -3.93
CA GLY A 90 -22.56 29.44 -4.70
C GLY A 90 -21.13 29.06 -4.28
N LEU A 91 -20.33 30.04 -3.88
CA LEU A 91 -18.98 29.80 -3.37
C LEU A 91 -19.02 29.21 -1.96
N GLN A 92 -19.91 29.72 -1.10
CA GLN A 92 -20.13 29.18 0.25
C GLN A 92 -20.52 27.70 0.19
N LEU A 93 -21.52 27.35 -0.61
CA LEU A 93 -21.95 25.96 -0.77
C LEU A 93 -20.84 25.05 -1.32
N ALA A 94 -20.06 25.54 -2.28
CA ALA A 94 -18.93 24.80 -2.83
C ALA A 94 -17.84 24.56 -1.77
N TYR A 95 -17.60 25.54 -0.90
CA TYR A 95 -16.68 25.42 0.21
C TYR A 95 -17.16 24.42 1.25
N GLU A 96 -18.39 24.56 1.73
CA GLU A 96 -19.02 23.67 2.72
C GLU A 96 -18.99 22.22 2.25
N THR A 97 -19.42 21.96 1.01
CA THR A 97 -19.40 20.60 0.43
C THR A 97 -18.00 19.99 0.39
N ALA A 98 -16.99 20.79 0.00
CA ALA A 98 -15.60 20.33 -0.04
C ALA A 98 -15.04 20.07 1.36
N TYR A 99 -15.39 20.92 2.33
CA TYR A 99 -14.98 20.80 3.71
C TYR A 99 -15.63 19.59 4.40
N ASP A 100 -16.93 19.37 4.20
CA ASP A 100 -17.66 18.21 4.73
C ASP A 100 -17.11 16.90 4.17
N THR A 101 -16.80 16.87 2.87
CA THR A 101 -16.13 15.71 2.23
C THR A 101 -14.79 15.42 2.91
N MET A 102 -14.00 16.46 3.22
CA MET A 102 -12.74 16.30 3.93
C MET A 102 -12.96 15.77 5.36
N LEU A 103 -13.94 16.31 6.09
CA LEU A 103 -14.27 15.85 7.44
C LEU A 103 -14.72 14.38 7.46
N ALA A 104 -15.56 13.97 6.51
CA ALA A 104 -15.98 12.57 6.38
C ALA A 104 -14.81 11.63 6.08
N ALA A 105 -13.83 12.07 5.27
CA ALA A 105 -12.61 11.30 5.01
C ALA A 105 -11.70 11.22 6.25
N VAL A 106 -11.66 12.28 7.07
CA VAL A 106 -10.96 12.27 8.37
C VAL A 106 -11.60 11.28 9.34
N ASP A 107 -12.93 11.30 9.49
CA ASP A 107 -13.66 10.35 10.34
C ASP A 107 -13.43 8.90 9.90
N ARG A 108 -13.56 8.62 8.59
CA ARG A 108 -13.31 7.28 8.03
C ARG A 108 -11.90 6.80 8.33
N ARG A 109 -10.89 7.67 8.15
CA ARG A 109 -9.50 7.39 8.48
C ARG A 109 -9.36 7.00 9.95
N ASP A 110 -9.95 7.77 10.86
CA ASP A 110 -9.83 7.56 12.31
C ASP A 110 -10.50 6.25 12.74
N ARG A 111 -11.67 5.94 12.19
CA ARG A 111 -12.34 4.66 12.43
C ARG A 111 -11.50 3.46 11.98
N LEU A 112 -10.85 3.57 10.82
CA LEU A 112 -9.94 2.54 10.31
C LEU A 112 -8.67 2.43 11.16
N ASP A 113 -8.09 3.56 11.60
CA ASP A 113 -6.92 3.57 12.50
C ASP A 113 -7.24 2.90 13.84
N VAL A 114 -8.43 3.14 14.42
CA VAL A 114 -8.91 2.46 15.63
C VAL A 114 -9.06 0.95 15.41
N ALA A 115 -9.69 0.54 14.31
CA ALA A 115 -9.87 -0.87 13.99
C ALA A 115 -8.53 -1.61 13.79
N ILE A 116 -7.58 -0.97 13.11
CA ILE A 116 -6.22 -1.50 12.93
C ILE A 116 -5.50 -1.62 14.26
N ALA A 117 -5.58 -0.60 15.12
CA ALA A 117 -4.96 -0.65 16.45
C ALA A 117 -5.54 -1.78 17.32
N ALA A 118 -6.86 -1.99 17.27
CA ALA A 118 -7.52 -3.07 18.00
C ALA A 118 -7.08 -4.45 17.48
N MET A 119 -7.06 -4.65 16.16
CA MET A 119 -6.64 -5.93 15.57
C MET A 119 -5.14 -6.20 15.81
N ALA A 120 -4.32 -5.15 15.77
CA ALA A 120 -2.89 -5.24 16.06
C ALA A 120 -2.58 -5.77 17.48
N THR A 121 -3.46 -5.55 18.45
CA THR A 121 -3.27 -6.00 19.84
C THR A 121 -4.00 -7.31 20.17
N SER A 122 -4.90 -7.78 19.29
CA SER A 122 -5.78 -8.92 19.56
C SER A 122 -5.84 -9.93 18.39
N SER A 123 -4.72 -10.21 17.75
CA SER A 123 -4.64 -11.17 16.64
C SER A 123 -3.32 -11.95 16.63
N ASP A 124 -3.23 -12.95 15.75
CA ASP A 124 -2.00 -13.71 15.52
C ASP A 124 -0.82 -12.82 15.06
N TYR A 125 -1.10 -11.60 14.59
CA TYR A 125 -0.09 -10.63 14.18
C TYR A 125 0.56 -9.89 15.36
N THR A 126 -0.06 -9.89 16.55
CA THR A 126 0.39 -9.08 17.71
C THR A 126 1.87 -9.27 18.07
N PRO A 127 2.44 -10.48 18.11
CA PRO A 127 3.87 -10.65 18.39
C PRO A 127 4.78 -10.00 17.33
N VAL A 128 4.41 -10.10 16.05
CA VAL A 128 5.17 -9.50 14.94
C VAL A 128 5.06 -7.98 14.99
N VAL A 129 3.85 -7.46 15.19
CA VAL A 129 3.59 -6.03 15.28
C VAL A 129 4.36 -5.40 16.42
N THR A 130 4.36 -6.02 17.59
CA THR A 130 5.10 -5.56 18.76
C THR A 130 6.59 -5.49 18.49
N ARG A 131 7.17 -6.55 17.90
CA ARG A 131 8.60 -6.58 17.53
C ARG A 131 8.95 -5.49 16.51
N ASN A 132 8.14 -5.32 15.47
CA ASN A 132 8.35 -4.29 14.46
C ASN A 132 8.21 -2.88 15.04
N GLY A 133 7.27 -2.67 15.98
CA GLY A 133 7.05 -1.39 16.65
C GLY A 133 8.21 -0.95 17.56
N CYS A 134 9.10 -1.87 17.97
CA CYS A 134 10.33 -1.51 18.68
C CYS A 134 11.35 -0.76 17.79
N LEU A 135 11.19 -0.84 16.45
CA LEU A 135 12.05 -0.13 15.52
C LEU A 135 11.67 1.35 15.47
N ARG A 136 12.66 2.22 15.68
CA ARG A 136 12.46 3.67 15.64
C ARG A 136 11.84 4.09 14.31
N GLY A 137 10.71 4.78 14.38
CA GLY A 137 10.00 5.30 13.21
C GLY A 137 8.95 4.35 12.62
N VAL A 138 8.77 3.16 13.19
CA VAL A 138 7.70 2.24 12.78
C VAL A 138 6.47 2.44 13.66
N SER A 139 5.40 2.95 13.06
CA SER A 139 4.10 3.09 13.74
C SER A 139 3.34 1.75 13.78
N THR A 140 2.31 1.66 14.63
CA THR A 140 1.40 0.49 14.66
C THR A 140 0.81 0.19 13.29
N LEU A 141 0.38 1.21 12.55
CA LEU A 141 -0.15 1.06 11.19
C LEU A 141 0.88 0.42 10.25
N THR A 142 2.12 0.91 10.29
CA THR A 142 3.21 0.40 9.45
C THR A 142 3.57 -1.04 9.84
N ALA A 143 3.70 -1.31 11.14
CA ALA A 143 4.03 -2.64 11.66
C ALA A 143 2.94 -3.67 11.32
N PHE A 144 1.67 -3.29 11.48
CA PHE A 144 0.53 -4.12 11.14
C PHE A 144 0.42 -4.38 9.64
N GLY A 145 0.54 -3.34 8.81
CA GLY A 145 0.56 -3.48 7.36
C GLY A 145 1.63 -4.45 6.87
N LEU A 146 2.85 -4.35 7.41
CA LEU A 146 3.92 -5.31 7.08
C LEU A 146 3.57 -6.73 7.55
N ALA A 147 3.02 -6.88 8.75
CA ALA A 147 2.68 -8.19 9.29
C ALA A 147 1.62 -8.91 8.44
N VAL A 148 0.57 -8.21 8.00
CA VAL A 148 -0.51 -8.82 7.21
C VAL A 148 -0.13 -9.06 5.75
N GLU A 149 0.66 -8.18 5.12
CA GLU A 149 1.08 -8.36 3.73
C GLU A 149 2.10 -9.49 3.56
N ILE A 150 3.02 -9.63 4.53
CA ILE A 150 4.01 -10.70 4.51
C ILE A 150 3.40 -12.04 4.95
N GLY A 151 2.52 -12.03 5.96
CA GLY A 151 1.92 -13.25 6.49
C GLY A 151 2.97 -14.13 7.16
N ASP A 152 3.35 -15.24 6.51
CA ASP A 152 4.42 -16.12 6.98
C ASP A 152 5.81 -15.53 6.70
N TRP A 153 6.44 -15.03 7.76
CA TRP A 153 7.78 -14.45 7.74
C TRP A 153 8.90 -15.48 7.50
N GLN A 154 8.65 -16.77 7.72
CA GLN A 154 9.66 -17.83 7.50
C GLN A 154 9.81 -18.17 6.00
N ARG A 155 8.81 -17.84 5.19
CA ARG A 155 8.86 -18.02 3.72
C ARG A 155 9.86 -17.11 3.03
N LEU A 156 10.24 -15.99 3.68
CA LEU A 156 11.12 -14.98 3.09
C LEU A 156 12.47 -14.94 3.81
N THR A 157 13.53 -14.78 3.03
CA THR A 157 14.87 -14.47 3.54
C THR A 157 15.16 -12.99 3.34
N GLY A 158 16.21 -12.48 3.99
CA GLY A 158 16.66 -11.10 3.76
C GLY A 158 16.98 -10.78 2.28
N ARG A 159 17.29 -11.79 1.47
CA ARG A 159 17.52 -11.64 0.02
C ARG A 159 16.23 -11.63 -0.81
N SER A 160 15.17 -12.29 -0.37
CA SER A 160 13.92 -12.42 -1.14
C SER A 160 12.85 -11.41 -0.73
N ILE A 161 12.92 -10.86 0.49
CA ILE A 161 11.92 -9.90 0.99
C ILE A 161 11.86 -8.62 0.15
N GLY A 162 13.00 -8.12 -0.32
CA GLY A 162 13.05 -6.94 -1.19
C GLY A 162 12.35 -7.17 -2.53
N ALA A 163 12.50 -8.35 -3.13
CA ALA A 163 11.81 -8.69 -4.37
C ALA A 163 10.30 -8.87 -4.13
N TYR A 164 9.92 -9.51 -3.02
CA TYR A 164 8.52 -9.70 -2.63
C TYR A 164 7.78 -8.38 -2.43
N LEU A 165 8.43 -7.40 -1.79
CA LEU A 165 7.88 -6.06 -1.55
C LEU A 165 8.04 -5.10 -2.75
N GLY A 166 8.58 -5.57 -3.89
CA GLY A 166 8.80 -4.73 -5.08
C GLY A 166 9.90 -3.67 -4.92
N LEU A 167 10.79 -3.84 -3.93
CA LEU A 167 11.90 -2.93 -3.63
C LEU A 167 13.17 -3.23 -4.44
N VAL A 168 13.22 -4.37 -5.12
CA VAL A 168 14.30 -4.74 -6.05
C VAL A 168 13.88 -4.28 -7.46
N PRO A 169 14.71 -3.51 -8.18
CA PRO A 169 14.38 -3.07 -9.53
C PRO A 169 14.16 -4.26 -10.43
N THR A 170 13.05 -4.23 -11.14
CA THR A 170 12.73 -5.21 -12.16
C THR A 170 13.41 -4.82 -13.46
N GLU A 171 13.99 -5.82 -14.15
CA GLU A 171 14.42 -5.68 -15.54
C GLU A 171 13.28 -6.16 -16.45
N HIS A 172 12.81 -5.30 -17.34
CA HIS A 172 11.86 -5.68 -18.39
C HIS A 172 12.63 -5.76 -19.71
N SER A 173 12.85 -6.98 -20.18
CA SER A 173 13.52 -7.26 -21.45
C SER A 173 12.56 -7.99 -22.39
N SER A 174 12.31 -7.39 -23.56
CA SER A 174 11.53 -7.99 -24.65
C SER A 174 12.27 -7.81 -25.97
N GLY A 175 12.61 -8.92 -26.63
CA GLY A 175 13.39 -8.86 -27.88
C GLY A 175 14.79 -8.26 -27.65
N ALA A 176 15.20 -7.30 -28.49
CA ALA A 176 16.46 -6.58 -28.37
C ALA A 176 16.38 -5.37 -27.41
N THR A 177 15.23 -5.11 -26.80
CA THR A 177 15.02 -3.95 -25.93
C THR A 177 15.22 -4.34 -24.47
N ARG A 178 16.13 -3.63 -23.79
CA ARG A 178 16.42 -3.79 -22.37
C ARG A 178 16.09 -2.50 -21.63
N SER A 179 15.19 -2.55 -20.67
CA SER A 179 14.92 -1.45 -19.73
C SER A 179 15.14 -1.94 -18.31
N GLN A 180 16.11 -1.33 -17.61
CA GLN A 180 16.35 -1.57 -16.20
C GLN A 180 15.74 -0.43 -15.38
N GLY A 181 14.96 -0.79 -14.35
CA GLY A 181 14.52 0.17 -13.33
C GLY A 181 15.71 0.76 -12.55
N ARG A 182 15.48 1.88 -11.85
CA ARG A 182 16.53 2.57 -11.08
C ARG A 182 17.07 1.67 -9.97
N SER A 183 18.34 1.29 -10.05
CA SER A 183 19.02 0.50 -9.02
C SER A 183 18.99 1.20 -7.65
N PRO A 184 18.67 0.50 -6.53
CA PRO A 184 18.85 1.05 -5.21
C PRO A 184 20.36 1.16 -5.00
N ARG A 185 20.77 2.22 -4.29
CA ARG A 185 22.16 2.42 -3.91
C ARG A 185 22.62 1.16 -3.14
N PRO A 186 23.78 0.53 -3.48
CA PRO A 186 24.22 -0.66 -2.78
C PRO A 186 24.34 -0.38 -1.28
N ALA A 187 23.81 -1.28 -0.46
CA ALA A 187 23.97 -1.22 0.98
C ALA A 187 25.47 -1.24 1.31
N THR A 188 25.96 -0.22 2.01
CA THR A 188 27.30 -0.24 2.59
C THR A 188 27.38 -1.40 3.56
N ALA A 189 28.35 -2.29 3.35
CA ALA A 189 28.62 -3.39 4.25
C ALA A 189 28.92 -2.84 5.66
N THR A 190 28.10 -3.23 6.63
CA THR A 190 28.43 -3.04 8.04
C THR A 190 29.57 -4.02 8.37
N PRO A 191 30.75 -3.54 8.82
CA PRO A 191 31.81 -4.44 9.23
C PRO A 191 31.36 -5.22 10.46
N ALA A 192 31.48 -6.55 10.40
CA ALA A 192 31.36 -7.40 11.57
C ALA A 192 32.65 -7.29 12.38
N GLY A 193 32.56 -6.71 13.58
CA GLY A 193 33.68 -6.65 14.53
C GLY A 193 33.34 -5.85 15.77
N CYS A 194 33.11 -6.58 16.88
CA CYS A 194 33.01 -6.21 18.30
C CYS A 194 32.25 -4.93 18.71
#